data_AF-A0A3B0Y6I4-F1
#
_entry.id   AF-A0A3B0Y6I4-F1
#
_cell.length_a   1.000
_cell.length_b   1.000
_cell.length_c   1.000
_cell.angle_alpha   90.00
_cell.angle_beta   90.00
_cell.angle_gamma   90.00
#
_symmetry.space_group_name_H-M   'P 1'
#
loop_
_entity.id
_entity.type
_entity.pdbx_description
1 polymer ?
#
loop_
_entity_poly.entity_id
_entity_poly.type
_entity_poly.pdbx_seq_one_letter_code
_entity_poly.pdbx_strand_id
1 'polypeptide(L)' 'MNKLEKIDIQSLSQSERILLAEELWDSVAANQDDLEVTDSQKKIIEERLALYEASPDEGTSWDEVKKEMK' A
#
# COMPACT_ATOMS: atom_id res chain seq x y z
N MET A 1 -27.41 15.11 -10.29
CA MET A 1 -25.93 15.15 -10.37
C MET A 1 -25.45 13.72 -10.51
N ASN A 2 -24.59 13.47 -11.50
CA ASN A 2 -24.53 12.22 -12.25
C ASN A 2 -24.22 10.97 -11.40
N LYS A 3 -25.08 9.98 -11.59
CA LYS A 3 -24.97 8.60 -11.13
C LYS A 3 -23.65 8.04 -11.67
N LEU A 4 -22.76 7.62 -10.77
CA LEU A 4 -21.53 6.89 -11.09
C LEU A 4 -21.83 5.86 -12.19
N GLU A 5 -21.40 6.12 -13.42
CA GLU A 5 -21.38 5.10 -14.44
C GLU A 5 -20.42 4.02 -13.95
N LYS A 6 -20.94 2.80 -13.77
CA LYS A 6 -20.11 1.68 -13.36
C LYS A 6 -19.14 1.39 -14.50
N ILE A 7 -17.86 1.67 -14.27
CA ILE A 7 -16.79 1.18 -15.14
C ILE A 7 -16.83 -0.35 -15.07
N ASP A 8 -17.08 -1.01 -16.19
CA ASP A 8 -16.93 -2.46 -16.29
C ASP A 8 -15.45 -2.79 -16.50
N ILE A 9 -14.73 -2.95 -15.40
CA ILE A 9 -13.29 -3.25 -15.37
C ILE A 9 -12.97 -4.55 -16.12
N GLN A 10 -13.93 -5.49 -16.20
CA GLN A 10 -13.73 -6.76 -16.89
C GLN A 10 -13.73 -6.61 -18.42
N SER A 11 -14.33 -5.55 -18.95
CA SER A 11 -14.33 -5.25 -20.39
C SER A 11 -13.03 -4.63 -20.90
N LEU A 12 -12.19 -4.11 -20.00
CA LEU A 12 -10.92 -3.47 -20.33
C LEU A 12 -9.87 -4.50 -20.78
N SER A 13 -8.97 -4.10 -21.68
CA SER A 13 -7.74 -4.83 -21.93
C SER A 13 -6.84 -4.85 -20.70
N GLN A 14 -5.83 -5.72 -20.71
CA GLN A 14 -4.85 -5.77 -19.62
C GLN A 14 -4.11 -4.44 -19.44
N SER A 15 -3.71 -3.79 -20.54
CA SER A 15 -3.02 -2.50 -20.50
C SER A 15 -3.91 -1.39 -19.93
N GLU A 16 -5.18 -1.35 -20.32
CA GLU A 16 -6.14 -0.37 -19.79
C GLU A 16 -6.41 -0.58 -18.30
N ARG A 17 -6.48 -1.83 -17.82
CA ARG A 17 -6.58 -2.10 -16.38
C ARG A 17 -5.35 -1.65 -15.60
N ILE A 18 -4.15 -1.81 -16.18
CA ILE A 18 -2.90 -1.35 -15.55
C ILE A 18 -2.91 0.17 -15.43
N LEU A 19 -3.23 0.88 -16.52
CA LEU A 19 -3.31 2.34 -16.52
C LEU A 19 -4.37 2.85 -15.55
N LEU A 20 -5.54 2.22 -15.51
CA LEU A 20 -6.58 2.57 -14.55
C LEU A 20 -6.13 2.33 -13.10
N ALA A 21 -5.43 1.23 -12.83
CA ALA A 21 -4.90 0.96 -11.49
C ALA A 21 -3.87 2.01 -11.07
N GLU A 22 -3.00 2.43 -11.98
CA GLU A 22 -2.02 3.50 -11.76
C GLU A 22 -2.71 4.84 -11.51
N GLU A 23 -3.66 5.25 -12.35
CA GLU A 23 -4.38 6.52 -12.20
C GLU A 23 -5.18 6.56 -10.89
N LEU A 24 -5.83 5.45 -10.51
CA LEU A 24 -6.52 5.33 -9.23
C LEU A 24 -5.54 5.45 -8.07
N TRP A 25 -4.37 4.80 -8.16
CA TRP A 25 -3.35 4.87 -7.12
C TRP A 25 -2.79 6.29 -6.95
N ASP A 26 -2.48 6.96 -8.06
CA ASP A 26 -2.01 8.35 -8.08
C ASP A 26 -3.06 9.30 -7.47
N SER A 27 -4.35 9.07 -7.74
CA SER A 27 -5.44 9.87 -7.18
C SER A 27 -5.55 9.75 -5.66
N VAL A 28 -5.25 8.57 -5.10
CA VAL A 28 -5.22 8.34 -3.65
C VAL A 28 -3.98 8.99 -3.05
N ALA A 29 -2.82 8.81 -3.69
CA ALA A 29 -1.56 9.40 -3.24
C ALA A 29 -1.60 10.94 -3.20
N ALA A 30 -2.29 11.56 -4.16
CA ALA A 30 -2.45 13.02 -4.21
C ALA A 30 -3.17 13.61 -2.99
N ASN A 31 -3.97 12.81 -2.27
CA ASN A 31 -4.70 13.23 -1.07
C ASN A 31 -4.16 12.52 0.19
N GLN A 32 -2.93 11.98 0.13
CA GLN A 32 -2.36 11.22 1.25
C GLN A 32 -2.22 12.06 2.52
N ASP A 33 -1.97 13.36 2.39
CA ASP A 33 -1.84 14.28 3.53
C ASP A 33 -3.16 14.48 4.30
N ASP A 34 -4.31 14.15 3.70
CA ASP A 34 -5.63 14.18 4.36
C ASP A 34 -5.85 12.97 5.29
N LEU A 35 -5.02 11.93 5.18
CA LEU A 35 -5.10 10.75 6.03
C LEU A 35 -4.27 10.95 7.30
N GLU A 36 -4.91 11.43 8.35
CA GLU A 36 -4.27 11.53 9.67
C GLU A 36 -3.94 10.14 10.22
N VAL A 37 -2.65 9.91 10.52
CA VAL A 37 -2.22 8.73 11.26
C VAL A 37 -2.60 8.88 12.72
N THR A 38 -3.46 8.00 13.21
CA THR A 38 -3.93 8.05 14.60
C THR A 38 -2.82 7.72 15.58
N ASP A 39 -2.92 8.24 16.81
CA ASP A 39 -1.95 7.92 17.86
C ASP A 39 -1.90 6.41 18.18
N SER A 40 -3.03 5.71 18.03
CA SER A 40 -3.08 4.25 18.17
C SER A 40 -2.27 3.52 17.09
N GLN A 41 -2.28 4.02 15.84
CA GLN A 41 -1.47 3.46 14.76
C GLN A 41 0.02 3.74 14.97
N LYS A 42 0.37 4.97 15.39
CA LYS A 42 1.76 5.33 15.74
C LYS A 42 2.30 4.44 16.84
N LYS A 43 1.52 4.22 17.89
CA LYS A 43 1.91 3.35 19.01
C LYS A 43 2.24 1.93 18.57
N ILE A 44 1.47 1.35 17.65
CA ILE A 44 1.77 0.00 17.10
C ILE A 44 3.11 0.00 16.36
N ILE A 45 3.41 1.06 15.60
CA ILE A 45 4.68 1.18 14.86
C ILE A 45 5.85 1.28 15.86
N GLU A 46 5.72 2.12 16.89
CA GLU A 46 6.72 2.27 17.96
C GLU A 46 6.97 0.95 18.70
N GLU A 47 5.90 0.22 19.07
CA GLU A 47 6.00 -1.09 19.72
C GLU A 47 6.72 -2.11 18.83
N ARG A 48 6.37 -2.18 17.55
CA ARG A 48 7.02 -3.08 16.58
C ARG A 48 8.48 -2.71 16.34
N LEU A 49 8.79 -1.41 16.30
CA LEU A 49 10.16 -0.93 16.13
C LEU A 49 11.01 -1.29 17.34
N ALA A 50 10.51 -1.09 18.55
CA ALA A 50 11.22 -1.45 19.78
C ALA A 50 11.49 -2.96 19.87
N LEU A 51 10.53 -3.80 19.44
CA LEU A 51 10.73 -5.26 19.36
C LEU A 51 11.82 -5.62 18.35
N TYR A 52 11.82 -4.99 17.19
CA TYR A 52 12.87 -5.21 16.18
C TYR A 52 14.24 -4.75 16.67
N GLU A 53 14.35 -3.61 17.34
CA GLU A 53 15.61 -3.13 17.92
C GLU A 53 16.15 -4.04 19.03
N ALA A 54 15.26 -4.65 19.81
CA ALA A 54 15.62 -5.62 20.85
C ALA A 54 16.07 -6.98 20.27
N SER A 55 15.52 -7.36 19.12
CA SER A 55 15.77 -8.64 18.44
C SER A 55 15.95 -8.44 16.92
N PRO A 56 17.07 -7.84 16.47
CA PRO A 56 17.26 -7.48 15.06
C PRO A 56 17.30 -8.68 14.11
N ASP A 57 17.56 -9.88 14.64
CA ASP A 57 17.64 -11.14 13.90
C ASP A 57 16.28 -11.85 13.78
N GLU A 58 15.20 -11.36 14.41
CA GLU A 58 13.84 -11.94 14.29
C GLU A 58 13.13 -11.58 12.97
N GLY A 59 13.78 -10.77 12.10
CA GLY A 59 13.27 -10.41 10.78
C GLY A 59 14.01 -11.10 9.64
N THR A 60 13.38 -11.19 8.49
CA THR A 60 14.05 -11.55 7.23
C THR A 60 14.43 -10.28 6.50
N SER A 61 15.68 -10.16 6.08
CA SER A 61 16.13 -8.98 5.33
C SER A 61 15.38 -8.88 4.00
N TRP A 62 15.21 -7.66 3.49
CA TRP A 62 14.58 -7.46 2.19
C TRP A 62 15.32 -8.20 1.07
N ASP A 63 16.65 -8.31 1.16
CA ASP A 63 17.47 -9.05 0.19
C ASP A 63 17.16 -10.56 0.20
N GLU A 64 16.95 -11.14 1.39
CA GLU A 64 16.52 -12.54 1.54
C GLU A 64 15.11 -12.77 0.99
N VAL A 65 14.14 -11.93 1.36
CA VAL A 65 12.77 -12.02 0.83
C VAL A 65 12.77 -11.91 -0.69
N LYS A 66 13.52 -10.95 -1.25
CA LYS A 66 13.62 -10.73 -2.70
C LYS A 66 14.25 -11.93 -3.42
N LYS A 67 15.14 -12.67 -2.76
CA LYS A 67 15.72 -13.90 -3.30
C LYS A 67 14.69 -15.03 -3.40
N GLU A 68 13.73 -15.09 -2.50
CA GLU A 68 12.65 -16.10 -2.46
C GLU A 68 11.51 -15.82 -3.45
N MET A 69 11.37 -14.57 -3.92
CA MET A 69 10.35 -14.17 -4.91
C MET A 69 10.71 -14.48 -6.37
N LYS A 70 11.82 -15.21 -6.61
CA LYS A 70 12.29 -15.61 -7.94
C LYS A 70 11.89 -17.03 -8.29
#